data_AF-A0A944ZUE9-F1
#
_entry.id   AF-A0A944ZUE9-F1
#
_cell.length_a   1.000
_cell.length_b   1.000
_cell.length_c   1.000
_cell.angle_alpha   90.00
_cell.angle_beta   90.00
_cell.angle_gamma   90.00
#
_symmetry.space_group_name_H-M   'P 1'
#
loop_
_entity.id
_entity.type
_entity.pdbx_description
1 polymer ?
#
loop_
_entity_poly.entity_id
_entity_poly.type
_entity_poly.pdbx_seq_one_letter_code
_entity_poly.pdbx_strand_id
1 'polypeptide(L)'
;MKNDSTITIPLVAFSSCREGREPSLAKGEYVSNGSDYIRIAPARELPKKCYGVRVESLCETSLLPRGSLAVFSKSEGPALGDIYAVEVQNEIPFFGKWVQKESAGGSNRRKVFMVPTPLHVPDGKVSPIASSLHHVLLFKDLQRSGQLRLIPANKLVWKHPLVYVE
;
A
#
# COMPACT_ATOMS: atom_id res chain seq x y z
N MET A 1 3.23 34.66 -11.79
CA MET A 1 3.86 33.77 -12.79
C MET A 1 3.72 32.35 -12.26
N LYS A 2 2.79 31.55 -12.79
CA LYS A 2 2.69 30.12 -12.48
C LYS A 2 3.61 29.42 -13.45
N ASN A 3 4.68 28.82 -12.93
CA ASN A 3 5.52 27.96 -13.74
C ASN A 3 4.73 26.68 -13.95
N ASP A 4 4.14 26.51 -15.13
CA ASP A 4 3.52 25.26 -15.55
C ASP A 4 4.64 24.25 -15.85
N SER A 5 5.23 23.73 -14.77
CA SER A 5 6.29 22.73 -14.81
C SER A 5 5.68 21.40 -15.28
N THR A 6 5.52 21.23 -16.58
CA THR A 6 5.08 19.96 -17.17
C THR A 6 6.14 18.89 -16.94
N ILE A 7 5.77 17.81 -16.28
CA ILE A 7 6.65 16.67 -15.98
C ILE A 7 6.18 15.48 -16.81
N THR A 8 7.13 14.76 -17.40
CA THR A 8 6.86 13.51 -18.12
C THR A 8 7.10 12.33 -17.17
N ILE A 9 6.10 11.48 -16.97
CA ILE A 9 6.19 10.29 -16.13
C ILE A 9 5.85 9.03 -16.94
N PRO A 10 6.45 7.87 -16.60
CA PRO A 10 6.10 6.59 -17.21
C PRO A 10 4.69 6.18 -16.79
N LEU A 11 3.91 5.68 -17.75
CA LEU A 11 2.57 5.12 -17.54
C LEU A 11 2.68 3.61 -17.39
N VAL A 12 2.05 3.09 -16.34
CA VAL A 12 2.07 1.68 -15.96
C VAL A 12 0.64 1.18 -15.89
N ALA A 13 0.37 0.03 -16.49
CA ALA A 13 -0.90 -0.66 -16.37
C ALA A 13 -0.78 -1.81 -15.36
N PHE A 14 -1.72 -1.87 -14.41
CA PHE A 14 -1.91 -3.05 -13.57
C PHE A 14 -2.81 -4.04 -14.33
N SER A 15 -2.25 -4.67 -15.38
CA SER A 15 -3.01 -5.61 -16.21
C SER A 15 -3.31 -6.90 -15.44
N SER A 16 -4.56 -7.33 -15.44
CA SER A 16 -5.05 -8.58 -14.83
C SER A 16 -4.78 -9.86 -15.64
N CYS A 17 -3.94 -9.83 -16.68
CA CYS A 17 -3.75 -10.97 -17.58
C CYS A 17 -2.34 -11.54 -17.48
N ARG A 18 -2.15 -12.62 -16.70
CA ARG A 18 -1.26 -13.73 -17.05
C ARG A 18 -1.76 -15.03 -16.45
N GLU A 19 -2.59 -15.75 -17.21
CA GLU A 19 -2.49 -17.22 -17.20
C GLU A 19 -1.06 -17.58 -17.65
N GLY A 20 -0.36 -18.37 -16.83
CA GLY A 20 0.93 -18.97 -17.20
C GLY A 20 2.16 -18.07 -17.11
N ARG A 21 2.62 -17.73 -15.89
CA ARG A 21 4.02 -17.32 -15.70
C ARG A 21 4.61 -18.01 -14.47
N GLU A 22 5.65 -18.82 -14.71
CA GLU A 22 6.47 -19.42 -13.67
C GLU A 22 7.03 -18.36 -12.70
N PRO A 23 7.25 -18.73 -11.42
CA PRO A 23 7.85 -17.85 -10.42
C PRO A 23 9.35 -17.72 -10.70
N SER A 24 9.71 -16.93 -11.73
CA SER A 24 11.10 -16.64 -12.02
C SER A 24 11.65 -15.73 -10.92
N LEU A 25 12.55 -16.33 -10.15
CA LEU A 25 13.40 -15.79 -9.11
C LEU A 25 14.20 -14.57 -9.63
N ALA A 26 13.58 -13.40 -9.71
CA ALA A 26 14.27 -12.15 -10.03
C ALA A 26 13.55 -10.95 -9.40
N LYS A 27 14.35 -10.19 -8.66
CA LYS A 27 14.04 -8.98 -7.91
C LYS A 27 13.08 -8.03 -8.64
N GLY A 28 12.20 -7.44 -7.82
CA GLY A 28 11.15 -6.51 -8.17
C GLY A 28 11.44 -5.56 -9.32
N GLU A 29 10.57 -5.64 -10.31
CA GLU A 29 10.03 -4.52 -11.10
C GLU A 29 8.93 -5.09 -12.00
N TYR A 30 7.76 -5.42 -11.41
CA TYR A 30 6.54 -5.75 -12.17
C TYR A 30 5.80 -4.48 -12.62
N VAL A 31 6.57 -3.45 -12.93
CA VAL A 31 6.10 -2.31 -13.72
C VAL A 31 6.37 -2.72 -15.16
N SER A 32 5.33 -3.10 -15.88
CA SER A 32 5.38 -3.18 -17.33
C SER A 32 5.84 -1.80 -17.82
N ASN A 33 7.11 -1.66 -18.22
CA ASN A 33 7.59 -0.51 -18.97
C ASN A 33 6.89 -0.56 -20.34
N GLY A 34 5.61 -0.20 -20.38
CA GLY A 34 5.01 0.31 -21.59
C GLY A 34 5.81 1.56 -21.95
N SER A 35 6.20 1.70 -23.21
CA SER A 35 6.85 2.90 -23.74
C SER A 35 5.90 4.12 -23.77
N ASP A 36 4.91 4.15 -22.89
CA ASP A 36 3.88 5.15 -22.81
C ASP A 36 4.26 6.12 -21.71
N TYR A 37 4.58 7.34 -22.11
CA TYR A 37 4.85 8.43 -21.20
C TYR A 37 3.69 9.40 -21.24
N ILE A 38 3.28 9.88 -20.08
CA ILE A 38 2.25 10.90 -19.96
C ILE A 38 2.84 12.19 -19.41
N ARG A 39 2.42 13.31 -19.98
CA ARG A 39 2.78 14.64 -19.49
C ARG A 39 1.71 15.09 -18.51
N ILE A 40 2.14 15.46 -17.31
CA ILE A 40 1.28 15.99 -16.26
C ILE A 40 1.77 17.37 -15.84
N ALA A 41 0.84 18.23 -15.42
CA ALA A 41 1.14 19.55 -14.88
C ALA A 41 0.74 19.61 -13.40
N PRO A 42 1.52 19.02 -12.49
CA PRO A 42 1.18 18.99 -11.08
C PRO A 42 1.30 20.38 -10.46
N ALA A 43 0.33 20.76 -9.62
CA ALA A 43 0.37 22.02 -8.88
C ALA A 43 1.44 22.06 -7.78
N ARG A 44 2.07 20.92 -7.46
CA ARG A 44 3.11 20.75 -6.44
C ARG A 44 4.30 19.99 -7.01
N GLU A 45 5.47 20.21 -6.45
CA GLU A 45 6.67 19.44 -6.82
C GLU A 45 6.47 17.95 -6.49
N LEU A 46 6.66 17.10 -7.50
CA LEU A 46 6.58 15.66 -7.35
C LEU A 46 7.95 15.06 -7.00
N PRO A 47 7.99 13.94 -6.25
CA PRO A 47 9.22 13.21 -6.01
C PRO A 47 9.91 12.79 -7.33
N LYS A 48 11.24 12.65 -7.31
CA LYS A 48 12.06 12.36 -8.51
C LYS A 48 11.71 11.05 -9.21
N LYS A 49 11.15 10.05 -8.49
CA LYS A 49 10.80 8.73 -9.04
C LYS A 49 9.30 8.51 -8.90
N CYS A 50 8.55 8.93 -9.92
CA CYS A 50 7.11 8.73 -9.98
C CYS A 50 6.70 7.95 -11.23
N TYR A 51 5.54 7.32 -11.16
CA TYR A 51 4.90 6.66 -12.29
C TYR A 51 3.38 6.88 -12.22
N GLY A 52 2.73 6.91 -13.38
CA GLY A 52 1.29 7.06 -13.51
C GLY A 52 0.63 5.71 -13.70
N VAL A 53 -0.57 5.55 -13.17
CA VAL A 53 -1.44 4.40 -13.40
C VAL A 53 -2.82 4.90 -13.73
N ARG A 54 -3.40 4.41 -14.82
CA ARG A 54 -4.78 4.74 -15.17
C ARG A 54 -5.74 3.91 -14.33
N VAL A 55 -6.68 4.56 -13.66
CA VAL A 55 -7.67 3.89 -12.82
C VAL A 55 -8.80 3.37 -13.71
N GLU A 56 -8.75 2.10 -14.11
CA GLU A 56 -9.78 1.52 -15.00
C GLU A 56 -11.04 1.06 -14.26
N SER A 57 -10.86 0.62 -13.01
CA SER A 57 -11.90 0.09 -12.13
C SER A 57 -12.60 1.18 -11.32
N LEU A 58 -13.84 0.93 -10.90
CA LEU A 58 -14.52 1.79 -9.92
C LEU A 58 -13.87 1.62 -8.55
N CYS A 59 -13.35 2.72 -7.98
CA CYS A 59 -12.83 2.73 -6.62
C CYS A 59 -13.86 3.32 -5.65
N GLU A 60 -13.89 2.83 -4.41
CA GLU A 60 -14.79 3.35 -3.36
C GLU A 60 -14.45 4.78 -2.89
N THR A 61 -13.34 5.35 -3.36
CA THR A 61 -12.89 6.67 -2.94
C THR A 61 -13.08 7.70 -4.03
N SER A 62 -13.61 8.87 -3.67
CA SER A 62 -13.71 10.03 -4.55
C SER A 62 -12.34 10.56 -5.01
N LEU A 63 -11.26 10.16 -4.33
CA LEU A 63 -9.89 10.53 -4.69
C LEU A 63 -9.37 9.77 -5.92
N LEU A 64 -9.97 8.64 -6.28
CA LEU A 64 -9.58 7.83 -7.44
C LEU A 64 -10.81 7.58 -8.32
N PRO A 65 -11.32 8.62 -9.02
CA PRO A 65 -12.44 8.42 -9.92
C PRO A 65 -12.03 7.53 -11.09
N ARG A 66 -12.99 6.78 -11.64
CA ARG A 66 -12.74 5.93 -12.81
C ARG A 66 -12.27 6.79 -13.99
N GLY A 67 -11.20 6.35 -14.65
CA GLY A 67 -10.59 7.02 -15.79
C GLY A 67 -9.50 8.03 -15.44
N SER A 68 -9.31 8.35 -14.15
CA SER A 68 -8.27 9.28 -13.71
C SER A 68 -6.87 8.73 -13.83
N LEU A 69 -5.90 9.63 -13.85
CA LEU A 69 -4.49 9.30 -13.77
C LEU A 69 -4.04 9.43 -12.32
N ALA A 70 -3.75 8.29 -11.69
CA ALA A 70 -3.20 8.22 -10.36
C ALA A 70 -1.67 8.14 -10.43
N VAL A 71 -0.97 9.05 -9.76
CA VAL A 71 0.49 9.12 -9.78
C VAL A 71 1.04 8.66 -8.44
N PHE A 72 1.90 7.66 -8.49
CA PHE A 72 2.52 7.05 -7.33
C PHE A 72 4.02 7.32 -7.31
N SER A 73 4.58 7.45 -6.12
CA SER A 73 6.03 7.58 -5.95
C SER A 73 6.66 6.24 -5.57
N LYS A 74 7.80 5.91 -6.18
CA LYS A 74 8.65 4.79 -5.72
C LYS A 74 9.40 5.11 -4.43
N SER A 75 9.39 6.38 -3.99
CA SER A 75 10.02 6.82 -2.76
C SER A 75 9.07 6.71 -1.57
N GLU A 76 9.62 6.45 -0.39
CA GLU A 76 8.83 6.53 0.85
C GLU A 76 8.41 7.98 1.12
N GLY A 77 7.20 8.16 1.63
CA GLY A 77 6.65 9.48 1.91
C GLY A 77 5.18 9.42 2.35
N PRO A 78 4.59 10.59 2.70
CA PRO A 78 3.18 10.68 3.02
C PRO A 78 2.34 10.40 1.77
N ALA A 79 1.33 9.55 1.91
CA ALA A 79 0.37 9.28 0.84
C ALA A 79 -0.82 10.23 0.90
N LEU A 80 -1.28 10.68 -0.26
CA LEU A 80 -2.51 11.43 -0.42
C LEU A 80 -3.70 10.53 -0.05
N GLY A 81 -4.43 10.91 1.01
CA GLY A 81 -5.59 10.15 1.50
C GLY A 81 -5.25 8.78 2.08
N ASP A 82 -3.99 8.56 2.48
CA ASP A 82 -3.46 7.26 2.92
C ASP A 82 -3.60 6.15 1.87
N ILE A 83 -3.62 6.51 0.58
CA ILE A 83 -3.78 5.58 -0.53
C ILE A 83 -2.41 5.13 -1.05
N TYR A 84 -2.25 3.82 -1.21
CA TYR A 84 -1.04 3.20 -1.69
C TYR A 84 -1.35 2.25 -2.84
N ALA A 85 -0.44 2.19 -3.81
CA ALA A 85 -0.34 1.02 -4.68
C ALA A 85 0.47 -0.04 -3.93
N VAL A 86 -0.04 -1.26 -3.87
CA VAL A 86 0.53 -2.34 -3.07
C VAL A 86 0.72 -3.57 -3.95
N GLU A 87 1.93 -4.11 -3.97
CA GLU A 87 2.22 -5.42 -4.56
C GLU A 87 2.52 -6.43 -3.44
N VAL A 88 1.79 -7.54 -3.50
CA VAL A 88 1.95 -8.68 -2.60
C VAL A 88 2.50 -9.83 -3.42
N GLN A 89 3.39 -10.62 -2.81
CA GLN A 89 3.98 -11.77 -3.45
C GLN A 89 2.91 -12.72 -3.99
N ASN A 90 3.02 -13.07 -5.28
CA ASN A 90 2.09 -13.93 -6.02
C ASN A 90 0.66 -13.37 -6.19
N GLU A 91 0.44 -12.08 -5.96
CA GLU A 91 -0.84 -11.42 -6.23
C GLU A 91 -0.67 -10.28 -7.26
N ILE A 92 -1.79 -9.86 -7.83
CA ILE A 92 -1.84 -8.69 -8.72
C ILE A 92 -1.78 -7.42 -7.85
N PRO A 93 -0.98 -6.41 -8.23
CA PRO A 93 -0.96 -5.13 -7.54
C PRO A 93 -2.36 -4.52 -7.45
N PHE A 94 -2.69 -3.94 -6.29
CA PHE A 94 -3.99 -3.34 -6.04
C PHE A 94 -3.85 -1.97 -5.38
N PHE A 95 -4.93 -1.18 -5.43
CA PHE A 95 -5.03 0.09 -4.71
C PHE A 95 -5.60 -0.14 -3.31
N GLY A 96 -4.79 0.14 -2.30
CA GLY A 96 -5.17 -0.03 -0.90
C GLY A 96 -5.12 1.29 -0.14
N LYS A 97 -6.18 1.61 0.61
CA LYS A 97 -6.09 2.64 1.66
C LYS A 97 -5.53 2.01 2.93
N TRP A 98 -4.45 2.53 3.46
CA TRP A 98 -3.84 2.03 4.68
C TRP A 98 -4.70 2.38 5.89
N VAL A 99 -5.06 1.39 6.71
CA VAL A 99 -6.01 1.53 7.83
C VAL A 99 -5.33 1.55 9.19
N GLN A 100 -4.16 0.92 9.36
CA GLN A 100 -3.55 0.75 10.68
C GLN A 100 -2.16 1.40 10.77
N LYS A 101 -2.10 2.52 11.49
CA LYS A 101 -0.95 2.87 12.33
C LYS A 101 -1.03 1.92 13.53
N GLU A 102 -0.12 0.97 13.68
CA GLU A 102 0.09 0.38 15.01
C GLU A 102 0.55 1.52 15.93
N SER A 103 -0.39 2.13 16.63
CA SER A 103 -0.07 2.86 17.83
C SER A 103 0.45 1.82 18.81
N ALA A 104 1.78 1.76 18.96
CA ALA A 104 2.45 1.19 20.12
C ALA A 104 1.96 1.94 21.37
N GLY A 105 0.79 1.55 21.88
CA GLY A 105 0.06 2.36 22.83
C GLY A 105 -1.17 1.62 23.31
N GLY A 106 -0.95 0.43 23.86
CA GLY A 106 -1.96 -0.27 24.65
C GLY A 106 -2.48 0.69 25.73
N SER A 107 -3.77 1.01 25.63
CA SER A 107 -4.49 1.89 26.53
C SER A 107 -4.33 1.43 27.98
N ASN A 108 -3.69 2.28 28.78
CA ASN A 108 -3.61 2.18 30.23
C ASN A 108 -5.00 2.46 30.84
N ARG A 109 -5.85 1.43 30.96
CA ARG A 109 -7.07 1.48 31.77
C ARG A 109 -7.02 0.38 32.84
N ARG A 110 -6.54 0.76 34.02
CA ARG A 110 -6.63 -0.03 35.25
C ARG A 110 -8.11 -0.32 35.56
N LYS A 111 -8.55 -1.54 35.32
CA LYS A 111 -9.71 -2.12 36.02
C LYS A 111 -9.16 -3.02 37.12
N VAL A 112 -9.38 -2.64 38.37
CA VAL A 112 -9.02 -3.44 39.54
C VAL A 112 -10.19 -4.38 39.80
N PHE A 113 -10.02 -5.66 39.52
CA PHE A 113 -10.90 -6.71 40.02
C PHE A 113 -10.07 -7.62 40.92
N MET A 114 -10.65 -7.97 42.06
CA MET A 114 -10.05 -8.76 43.14
C MET A 114 -9.39 -10.05 42.61
N VAL A 115 -8.19 -10.35 43.11
CA VAL A 115 -7.33 -11.45 42.68
C VAL A 115 -7.82 -12.79 43.25
N PRO A 116 -8.09 -13.83 42.44
CA PRO A 116 -8.00 -15.20 42.89
C PRO A 116 -6.60 -15.78 42.60
N THR A 117 -6.17 -16.64 43.52
CA THR A 117 -4.91 -17.37 43.71
C THR A 117 -4.07 -17.67 42.44
N PRO A 118 -2.74 -17.47 42.46
CA PRO A 118 -1.89 -17.66 41.28
C PRO A 118 -1.78 -19.16 40.94
N LEU A 119 -2.35 -19.55 39.79
CA LEU A 119 -1.92 -20.76 39.11
C LEU A 119 -0.46 -20.54 38.67
N HIS A 120 0.45 -21.41 39.10
CA HIS A 120 1.83 -21.42 38.60
C HIS A 120 1.82 -21.77 37.10
N VAL A 121 1.85 -20.74 36.26
CA VAL A 121 2.24 -20.87 34.85
C VAL A 121 3.75 -20.68 34.82
N PRO A 122 4.55 -21.68 34.38
CA PRO A 122 5.99 -21.50 34.23
C PRO A 122 6.25 -20.29 33.32
N ASP A 123 7.30 -19.51 33.59
CA ASP A 123 7.75 -18.29 32.88
C ASP A 123 7.90 -18.49 31.35
N GLY A 124 6.80 -18.64 30.63
CA GLY A 124 6.72 -18.57 29.17
C GLY A 124 6.70 -17.11 28.73
N LYS A 125 7.74 -16.36 29.09
CA LYS A 125 7.88 -14.97 28.63
C LYS A 125 8.33 -15.01 27.18
N VAL A 126 7.53 -14.36 26.35
CA VAL A 126 7.64 -14.21 24.89
C VAL A 126 7.02 -15.39 24.14
N SER A 127 5.99 -15.09 23.34
CA SER A 127 5.52 -15.98 22.28
C SER A 127 6.74 -16.51 21.51
N PRO A 128 6.87 -17.83 21.25
CA PRO A 128 7.99 -18.37 20.48
C PRO A 128 8.01 -17.85 19.02
N ILE A 129 6.98 -17.11 18.62
CA ILE A 129 6.85 -16.47 17.33
C ILE A 129 7.44 -15.05 17.45
N ALA A 130 8.49 -14.78 16.67
CA ALA A 130 9.15 -13.48 16.64
C ALA A 130 8.15 -12.34 16.36
N SER A 131 8.30 -11.17 17.01
CA SER A 131 7.45 -9.99 16.76
C SER A 131 7.43 -9.57 15.29
N SER A 132 8.51 -9.83 14.54
CA SER A 132 8.61 -9.63 13.10
C SER A 132 7.62 -10.46 12.27
N LEU A 133 7.19 -11.62 12.76
CA LEU A 133 6.18 -12.48 12.13
C LEU A 133 4.74 -12.01 12.40
N HIS A 134 4.56 -11.07 13.34
CA HIS A 134 3.25 -10.53 13.72
C HIS A 134 2.92 -9.18 13.08
N HIS A 135 3.85 -8.56 12.33
CA HIS A 135 3.55 -7.31 11.64
C HIS A 135 2.68 -7.59 10.41
N VAL A 136 1.38 -7.32 10.57
CA VAL A 136 0.39 -7.40 9.50
C VAL A 136 -0.01 -5.98 9.13
N LEU A 137 0.07 -5.68 7.84
CA LEU A 137 -0.40 -4.42 7.28
C LEU A 137 -1.87 -4.57 6.90
N LEU A 138 -2.69 -3.63 7.37
CA LEU A 138 -4.12 -3.61 7.04
C LEU A 138 -4.40 -2.58 5.96
N PHE A 139 -4.89 -3.05 4.82
CA PHE A 139 -5.34 -2.22 3.73
C PHE A 139 -6.82 -2.42 3.47
N LYS A 140 -7.54 -1.33 3.25
CA LYS A 140 -8.87 -1.37 2.66
C LYS A 140 -8.69 -1.42 1.14
N ASP A 141 -9.07 -2.52 0.52
CA ASP A 141 -9.02 -2.69 -0.94
C ASP A 141 -10.05 -1.75 -1.59
N LEU A 142 -9.56 -0.79 -2.37
CA LEU A 142 -10.40 0.22 -2.98
C LEU A 142 -11.16 -0.31 -4.20
N GLN A 143 -10.71 -1.40 -4.81
CA GLN A 143 -11.32 -1.99 -6.01
C GLN A 143 -12.37 -3.05 -5.67
N ARG A 144 -12.24 -3.73 -4.52
CA ARG A 144 -13.17 -4.77 -4.06
C ARG A 144 -14.01 -4.33 -2.87
N SER A 145 -14.96 -3.42 -3.12
CA SER A 145 -15.99 -2.99 -2.16
C SER A 145 -15.45 -2.73 -0.74
N GLY A 146 -14.23 -2.19 -0.64
CA GLY A 146 -13.67 -1.83 0.64
C GLY A 146 -13.30 -3.00 1.54
N GLN A 147 -13.11 -4.20 0.98
CA GLN A 147 -12.73 -5.38 1.75
C GLN A 147 -11.40 -5.12 2.46
N LEU A 148 -11.35 -5.40 3.76
CA LEU A 148 -10.11 -5.33 4.51
C LEU A 148 -9.21 -6.51 4.13
N ARG A 149 -8.02 -6.20 3.66
CA ARG A 149 -6.94 -7.14 3.37
C ARG A 149 -5.88 -7.04 4.45
N LEU A 150 -5.57 -8.19 5.04
CA LEU A 150 -4.50 -8.37 6.01
C LEU A 150 -3.29 -8.95 5.28
N ILE A 151 -2.23 -8.14 5.16
CA ILE A 151 -1.03 -8.51 4.41
C ILE A 151 0.13 -8.67 5.40
N PRO A 152 0.66 -9.89 5.58
CA PRO A 152 1.90 -10.09 6.33
C PRO A 152 3.04 -9.26 5.75
N ALA A 153 3.79 -8.54 6.58
CA ALA A 153 4.87 -7.66 6.12
C ALA A 153 5.94 -8.39 5.30
N ASN A 154 6.17 -9.69 5.57
CA ASN A 154 7.10 -10.52 4.82
C ASN A 154 6.63 -10.88 3.40
N LYS A 155 5.33 -10.73 3.09
CA LYS A 155 4.76 -10.96 1.76
C LYS A 155 4.62 -9.67 0.95
N LEU A 156 4.85 -8.50 1.55
CA LEU A 156 4.82 -7.23 0.85
C LEU A 156 6.07 -7.09 -0.03
N VAL A 157 5.89 -6.96 -1.34
CA VAL A 157 6.99 -6.70 -2.27
C VAL A 157 7.34 -5.21 -2.25
N TRP A 158 6.33 -4.34 -2.37
CA TRP A 158 6.46 -2.90 -2.22
C TRP A 158 5.13 -2.23 -1.89
N LYS A 159 5.22 -1.03 -1.32
CA LYS A 159 4.11 -0.08 -1.14
C LYS A 159 4.54 1.28 -1.69
N HIS A 160 3.77 1.86 -2.59
CA HIS A 160 4.09 3.15 -3.21
C HIS A 160 2.99 4.16 -2.88
N PRO A 161 3.32 5.30 -2.23
CA PRO A 161 2.31 6.30 -1.86
C PRO A 161 1.72 6.99 -3.09
N LEU A 162 0.41 7.23 -3.06
CA LEU A 162 -0.26 8.13 -4.00
C LEU A 162 0.21 9.56 -3.71
N VAL A 163 0.67 10.29 -4.72
CA VAL A 163 1.19 11.65 -4.57
C VAL A 163 0.38 12.68 -5.36
N TYR A 164 -0.28 12.27 -6.43
CA TYR A 164 -1.06 13.15 -7.28
C TYR A 164 -2.16 12.39 -8.02
N VAL A 165 -3.28 13.06 -8.31
CA VAL A 165 -4.38 12.57 -9.12
C VAL A 165 -4.81 13.68 -10.07
N GLU A 166 -5.02 13.31 -11.34
CA GLU A 166 -5.56 14.19 -12.39
C GLU A 166 -7.06 13.95 -12.62
#